data_AF-A0A2H3D804-F1
#
_entry.id   AF-A0A2H3D804-F1
#
_cell.length_a   1.000
_cell.length_b   1.000
_cell.length_c   1.000
_cell.angle_alpha   90.00
_cell.angle_beta   90.00
_cell.angle_gamma   90.00
#
_symmetry.space_group_name_H-M   'P 1'
#
loop_
_entity.id
_entity.type
_entity.pdbx_description
1 polymer ?
#
loop_
_entity_poly.entity_id
_entity_poly.type
_entity_poly.pdbx_seq_one_letter_code
_entity_poly.pdbx_strand_id
1 'polypeptide(L)'
;MAKIPRNFRLLEELEKGEKGIGDGSCSYGLEDGDDIMMSNWNGTIIGPGHTVHENRIYSLKITCGESYPDSAPTVQFLSKVNLPFVNQTNGMVDPTKVPVLAGWTRNHSIESVLVEMRKEMASFHNRKLPQPPEGSMF
;
A
#
# COMPACT_ATOMS: atom_id res chain seq x y z
N MET A 1 -24.24 8.87 13.02
CA MET A 1 -24.01 8.91 11.56
C MET A 1 -24.12 7.49 11.03
N ALA A 2 -24.71 7.30 9.85
CA ALA A 2 -24.82 5.97 9.25
C ALA A 2 -23.43 5.43 8.85
N LYS A 3 -23.16 4.17 9.13
CA LYS A 3 -21.90 3.51 8.79
C LYS A 3 -22.01 2.95 7.36
N ILE A 4 -21.12 3.39 6.47
CA ILE A 4 -21.03 2.87 5.10
C ILE A 4 -20.59 1.40 5.18
N PRO A 5 -21.31 0.45 4.54
CA PRO A 5 -20.91 -0.95 4.49
C PRO A 5 -19.60 -1.16 3.72
N ARG A 6 -18.86 -2.23 4.07
CA ARG A 6 -17.58 -2.60 3.46
C ARG A 6 -17.57 -2.52 1.93
N ASN A 7 -18.54 -3.16 1.28
CA ASN A 7 -18.56 -3.25 -0.18
C ASN A 7 -18.74 -1.87 -0.84
N PHE A 8 -19.60 -1.00 -0.28
CA PHE A 8 -19.73 0.37 -0.78
C PHE A 8 -18.47 1.19 -0.56
N ARG A 9 -17.77 0.98 0.56
CA ARG A 9 -16.46 1.61 0.81
C ARG A 9 -15.43 1.17 -0.23
N LEU A 10 -15.36 -0.13 -0.52
CA LEU A 10 -14.41 -0.67 -1.49
C LEU A 10 -14.75 -0.23 -2.93
N LEU A 11 -16.03 -0.13 -3.30
CA LEU A 11 -16.45 0.44 -4.57
C LEU A 11 -16.06 1.93 -4.70
N GLU A 12 -16.27 2.72 -3.65
CA GLU A 12 -15.81 4.13 -3.61
C GLU A 12 -14.29 4.22 -3.81
N GLU A 13 -13.52 3.34 -3.18
CA GLU A 13 -12.07 3.29 -3.35
C GLU A 13 -11.67 2.83 -4.76
N LEU A 14 -12.40 1.87 -5.36
CA LEU A 14 -12.18 1.41 -6.74
C LEU A 14 -12.36 2.54 -7.75
N GLU A 15 -13.52 3.21 -7.70
CA GLU A 15 -13.83 4.34 -8.60
C GLU A 15 -12.79 5.47 -8.47
N LYS A 16 -12.24 5.66 -7.28
CA LYS A 16 -11.17 6.63 -7.04
C LYS A 16 -9.83 6.15 -7.62
N GLY A 17 -9.51 4.87 -7.46
CA GLY A 17 -8.30 4.25 -8.02
C GLY A 17 -8.25 4.35 -9.55
N GLU A 18 -9.39 4.11 -10.22
CA GLU A 18 -9.52 4.20 -11.69
C GLU A 18 -9.33 5.62 -12.23
N LYS A 19 -9.67 6.65 -11.45
CA LYS A 19 -9.48 8.07 -11.82
C LYS A 19 -8.05 8.56 -11.58
N GLY A 20 -7.22 7.76 -10.91
CA GLY A 20 -5.91 8.16 -10.43
C GLY A 20 -5.98 8.89 -9.08
N ILE A 21 -4.93 8.74 -8.29
CA ILE A 21 -4.84 9.29 -6.92
C ILE A 21 -3.66 10.26 -6.80
N GLY A 22 -3.89 11.36 -6.07
CA GLY A 22 -2.86 12.36 -5.75
C GLY A 22 -2.10 12.88 -6.97
N ASP A 23 -0.77 12.82 -6.87
CA ASP A 23 0.19 13.23 -7.91
C ASP A 23 0.56 12.09 -8.89
N GLY A 24 -0.14 10.95 -8.83
CA GLY A 24 0.15 9.77 -9.64
C GLY A 24 1.35 8.96 -9.16
N SER A 25 1.94 9.30 -8.01
CA SER A 25 3.08 8.56 -7.44
C SER A 25 2.70 7.24 -6.77
N CYS A 26 1.41 7.04 -6.50
CA CYS A 26 0.85 5.78 -6.04
C CYS A 26 -0.36 5.44 -6.90
N SER A 27 -0.68 4.16 -7.03
CA SER A 27 -1.93 3.69 -7.64
C SER A 27 -2.36 2.37 -7.02
N TYR A 28 -3.64 2.03 -7.16
CA TYR A 28 -4.14 0.72 -6.76
C TYR A 28 -5.36 0.34 -7.61
N GLY A 29 -5.63 -0.96 -7.69
CA GLY A 29 -6.78 -1.53 -8.38
C GLY A 29 -7.01 -2.98 -7.93
N LEU A 30 -8.12 -3.58 -8.36
CA LEU A 30 -8.40 -4.98 -8.04
C LEU A 30 -7.33 -5.91 -8.64
N GLU A 31 -6.99 -6.96 -7.90
CA GLU A 31 -6.14 -8.03 -8.43
C GLU A 31 -6.90 -8.87 -9.47
N ASP A 32 -8.17 -9.12 -9.20
CA ASP A 32 -9.10 -9.83 -10.07
C ASP A 32 -10.37 -8.98 -10.24
N GLY A 33 -10.69 -8.61 -11.48
CA GLY A 33 -11.88 -7.82 -11.81
C GLY A 33 -13.20 -8.56 -11.57
N ASP A 34 -13.15 -9.89 -11.49
CA ASP A 34 -14.31 -10.74 -11.21
C ASP A 34 -14.52 -10.98 -9.69
N ASP A 35 -13.60 -10.51 -8.82
CA ASP A 35 -13.74 -10.60 -7.37
C ASP A 35 -14.82 -9.64 -6.85
N ILE A 36 -16.05 -10.14 -6.76
CA ILE A 36 -17.21 -9.43 -6.21
C ILE A 36 -16.96 -8.96 -4.78
N MET A 37 -16.15 -9.69 -4.00
CA MET A 37 -15.84 -9.34 -2.63
C MET A 37 -14.78 -8.25 -2.52
N MET A 38 -14.12 -7.88 -3.62
CA MET A 38 -13.09 -6.85 -3.69
C MET A 38 -12.05 -7.02 -2.58
N SER A 39 -11.62 -8.25 -2.37
CA SER A 39 -10.79 -8.62 -1.22
C SER A 39 -9.33 -8.39 -1.51
N ASN A 40 -8.88 -8.62 -2.74
CA ASN A 40 -7.48 -8.51 -3.11
C ASN A 40 -7.24 -7.40 -4.13
N TRP A 41 -6.21 -6.62 -3.86
CA TRP A 41 -5.85 -5.42 -4.59
C TRP A 41 -4.37 -5.42 -4.92
N ASN A 42 -4.04 -4.93 -6.10
CA ASN A 42 -2.69 -4.59 -6.51
C ASN A 42 -2.44 -3.12 -6.20
N GLY A 43 -1.32 -2.83 -5.52
CA GLY A 43 -0.83 -1.49 -5.27
C GLY A 43 0.48 -1.24 -6.01
N THR A 44 0.69 0.00 -6.44
CA THR A 44 1.96 0.47 -7.02
C THR A 44 2.45 1.69 -6.28
N ILE A 45 3.74 1.75 -5.98
CA ILE A 45 4.43 2.94 -5.48
C ILE A 45 5.57 3.28 -6.43
N ILE A 46 5.57 4.52 -6.94
CA ILE A 46 6.70 5.13 -7.61
C ILE A 46 7.61 5.71 -6.52
N GLY A 47 8.85 5.22 -6.47
CA GLY A 47 9.78 5.59 -5.42
C GLY A 47 10.05 7.10 -5.39
N PRO A 48 10.17 7.69 -4.19
CA PRO A 48 10.34 9.13 -4.04
C PRO A 48 11.65 9.62 -4.66
N GLY A 49 11.60 10.78 -5.32
CA GLY A 49 12.78 11.44 -5.89
C GLY A 49 13.80 11.84 -4.83
N HIS A 50 15.06 12.00 -5.24
CA HIS A 50 16.19 12.31 -4.36
C HIS A 50 16.44 11.26 -3.25
N THR A 51 16.11 10.00 -3.53
CA THR A 51 16.34 8.87 -2.63
C THR A 51 16.91 7.68 -3.41
N VAL A 52 17.39 6.66 -2.70
CA VAL A 52 17.76 5.37 -3.30
C VAL A 52 16.59 4.62 -3.98
N HIS A 53 15.37 5.11 -3.80
CA HIS A 53 14.17 4.54 -4.41
C HIS A 53 13.76 5.26 -5.70
N GLU A 54 14.41 6.38 -6.05
CA GLU A 54 14.09 7.16 -7.24
C GLU A 54 14.13 6.31 -8.51
N ASN A 55 13.16 6.54 -9.41
CA ASN A 55 12.94 5.79 -10.65
C ASN A 55 12.57 4.30 -10.50
N ARG A 56 12.37 3.79 -9.28
CA ARG A 56 11.94 2.40 -9.04
C ARG A 56 10.43 2.33 -8.90
N ILE A 57 9.84 1.26 -9.44
CA ILE A 57 8.42 0.92 -9.28
C ILE A 57 8.31 -0.29 -8.35
N TYR A 58 7.51 -0.16 -7.30
CA TYR A 58 7.25 -1.24 -6.35
C TYR A 58 5.82 -1.73 -6.49
N SER A 59 5.66 -3.03 -6.71
CA SER A 59 4.37 -3.71 -6.70
C SER A 59 4.07 -4.28 -5.33
N LEU A 60 2.83 -4.13 -4.88
CA LEU A 60 2.33 -4.58 -3.60
C LEU A 60 1.02 -5.36 -3.80
N LYS A 61 0.80 -6.34 -2.92
CA LYS A 61 -0.50 -6.99 -2.71
C LYS A 61 -1.13 -6.45 -1.44
N ILE A 62 -2.41 -6.12 -1.51
CA ILE A 62 -3.18 -5.53 -0.41
C ILE A 62 -4.45 -6.37 -0.27
N THR A 63 -4.69 -6.90 0.92
CA THR A 63 -5.88 -7.72 1.20
C THR A 63 -6.77 -7.01 2.21
N CYS A 64 -7.96 -6.64 1.74
CA CYS A 64 -9.03 -6.05 2.53
C CYS A 64 -9.93 -7.17 3.08
N GLY A 65 -9.67 -7.59 4.33
CA GLY A 65 -10.45 -8.64 5.00
C GLY A 65 -11.92 -8.26 5.23
N GLU A 66 -12.69 -9.20 5.79
CA GLU A 66 -14.15 -9.04 6.01
C GLU A 66 -14.49 -7.85 6.93
N SER A 67 -13.59 -7.51 7.86
CA SER A 67 -13.77 -6.38 8.79
C SER A 67 -13.27 -5.04 8.25
N TYR A 68 -12.78 -4.96 7.01
CA TYR A 68 -12.40 -3.69 6.41
C TYR A 68 -13.64 -2.79 6.22
N PRO A 69 -13.57 -1.46 6.46
CA PRO A 69 -12.42 -0.68 6.91
C PRO A 69 -12.31 -0.53 8.43
N ASP A 70 -13.09 -1.25 9.25
CA ASP A 70 -12.95 -1.15 10.71
C ASP A 70 -11.60 -1.70 11.18
N SER A 71 -11.11 -2.74 10.51
CA SER A 71 -9.75 -3.26 10.64
C SER A 71 -8.89 -2.87 9.44
N ALA A 72 -7.59 -2.67 9.67
CA ALA A 72 -6.62 -2.36 8.63
C ALA A 72 -6.49 -3.49 7.59
N PRO A 73 -6.16 -3.18 6.32
CA PRO A 73 -5.81 -4.19 5.35
C PRO A 73 -4.44 -4.79 5.68
N THR A 74 -4.19 -6.02 5.21
CA THR A 74 -2.84 -6.59 5.23
C THR A 74 -2.11 -6.20 3.96
N VAL A 75 -0.81 -5.89 4.08
CA VAL A 75 0.00 -5.41 2.96
C VAL A 75 1.25 -6.26 2.82
N GLN A 76 1.58 -6.60 1.58
CA GLN A 76 2.77 -7.35 1.21
C GLN A 76 3.43 -6.68 0.02
N PHE A 77 4.73 -6.40 0.11
CA PHE A 77 5.53 -6.05 -1.05
C PHE A 77 5.76 -7.30 -1.90
N LEU A 78 5.50 -7.20 -3.20
CA LEU A 78 5.88 -8.21 -4.17
C LEU A 78 7.30 -7.91 -4.68
N SER A 79 7.60 -6.64 -4.93
CA SER A 79 8.96 -6.19 -5.28
C SER A 79 9.87 -6.18 -4.05
N LYS A 80 11.08 -6.74 -4.17
CA LYS A 80 12.06 -6.71 -3.08
C LYS A 80 12.45 -5.28 -2.72
N VAL A 81 12.33 -4.99 -1.43
CA VAL A 81 12.65 -3.68 -0.86
C VAL A 81 13.31 -3.84 0.50
N ASN A 82 14.36 -3.06 0.74
CA ASN A 82 15.01 -3.01 2.04
C ASN A 82 14.44 -1.84 2.83
N LEU A 83 13.48 -2.14 3.71
CA LEU A 83 12.82 -1.21 4.62
C LEU A 83 12.58 -1.89 5.98
N PRO A 84 12.75 -1.19 7.11
CA PRO A 84 12.69 -1.77 8.45
C PRO A 84 11.30 -2.27 8.87
N PHE A 85 10.25 -1.85 8.15
CA PHE A 85 8.86 -2.29 8.32
C PHE A 85 8.46 -3.40 7.35
N VAL A 86 9.38 -3.92 6.53
CA VAL A 86 9.10 -5.00 5.57
C VAL A 86 9.90 -6.24 5.95
N ASN A 87 9.23 -7.38 6.06
CA ASN A 87 9.87 -8.67 6.27
C ASN A 87 10.73 -9.03 5.03
N GLN A 88 12.02 -9.24 5.25
CA GLN A 88 13.00 -9.44 4.18
C GLN A 88 12.95 -10.84 3.54
N THR A 89 12.11 -11.74 4.04
CA THR A 89 11.91 -13.09 3.48
C THR A 89 10.67 -13.17 2.60
N ASN A 90 9.56 -12.55 3.00
CA ASN A 90 8.27 -12.71 2.33
C ASN A 90 7.57 -11.40 1.93
N GLY A 91 8.19 -10.25 2.19
CA GLY A 91 7.64 -8.93 1.83
C GLY A 91 6.48 -8.44 2.70
N MET A 92 6.07 -9.18 3.73
CA MET A 92 4.98 -8.76 4.61
C MET A 92 5.32 -7.47 5.36
N VAL A 93 4.39 -6.52 5.36
CA VAL A 93 4.51 -5.27 6.11
C VAL A 93 4.14 -5.51 7.57
N ASP A 94 4.99 -5.02 8.47
CA ASP A 94 4.71 -4.97 9.91
C ASP A 94 3.78 -3.77 10.21
N PRO A 95 2.50 -4.01 10.55
CA PRO A 95 1.53 -2.93 10.74
C PRO A 95 1.88 -2.02 11.92
N THR A 96 2.67 -2.50 12.88
CA THR A 96 3.07 -1.71 14.07
C THR A 96 4.10 -0.63 13.75
N LYS A 97 4.80 -0.76 12.62
CA LYS A 97 5.89 0.12 12.21
C LYS A 97 5.51 1.15 11.16
N VAL A 98 4.29 1.07 10.63
CA VAL A 98 3.77 2.05 9.66
C VAL A 98 2.68 2.87 10.36
N PRO A 99 2.85 4.19 10.54
CA PRO A 99 1.96 5.00 11.39
C PRO A 99 0.46 4.87 11.07
N VAL A 100 0.09 4.85 9.79
CA VAL A 100 -1.31 4.74 9.36
C VAL A 100 -1.94 3.38 9.66
N LEU A 101 -1.13 2.31 9.69
CA LEU A 101 -1.57 0.96 10.06
C LEU A 101 -1.62 0.79 11.58
N ALA A 102 -0.61 1.31 12.31
CA ALA A 102 -0.55 1.24 13.76
C ALA A 102 -1.68 2.04 14.43
N GLY A 103 -2.02 3.20 13.86
CA GLY A 103 -3.12 4.07 14.29
C GLY A 103 -4.37 3.93 13.44
N TRP A 104 -4.67 2.74 12.92
CA TRP A 104 -5.76 2.55 11.95
C TRP A 104 -7.11 3.04 12.48
N THR A 105 -7.83 3.78 11.64
CA THR A 105 -9.22 4.14 11.86
C THR A 105 -9.99 3.90 10.57
N ARG A 106 -11.31 3.72 10.67
CA ARG A 106 -12.19 3.52 9.50
C ARG A 106 -12.20 4.64 8.46
N ASN A 107 -11.58 5.78 8.77
CA ASN A 107 -11.46 6.91 7.85
C ASN A 107 -10.24 6.77 6.92
N HIS A 108 -9.31 5.88 7.24
CA HIS A 108 -8.19 5.53 6.37
C HIS A 108 -8.67 4.67 5.18
N SER A 109 -7.81 4.55 4.18
CA SER A 109 -8.05 3.92 2.88
C SER A 109 -6.79 3.24 2.36
N ILE A 110 -6.91 2.46 1.28
CA ILE A 110 -5.78 1.90 0.53
C ILE A 110 -4.80 3.00 0.12
N GLU A 111 -5.32 4.12 -0.40
CA GLU A 111 -4.52 5.29 -0.75
C GLU A 111 -3.70 5.79 0.44
N SER A 112 -4.32 5.96 1.61
CA SER A 112 -3.61 6.46 2.79
C SER A 112 -2.45 5.56 3.20
N VAL A 113 -2.59 4.24 3.00
CA VAL A 113 -1.54 3.25 3.27
C VAL A 113 -0.38 3.41 2.29
N LEU A 114 -0.67 3.49 0.99
CA LEU A 114 0.35 3.66 -0.04
C LEU A 114 1.10 4.99 0.10
N VAL A 115 0.39 6.08 0.35
CA VAL A 115 0.97 7.42 0.52
C VAL A 115 1.87 7.48 1.75
N GLU A 116 1.44 6.92 2.89
CA GLU A 116 2.27 6.92 4.10
C GLU A 116 3.50 6.02 3.94
N MET A 117 3.38 4.85 3.31
CA MET A 117 4.56 4.01 3.02
C MET A 117 5.55 4.71 2.10
N ARG A 118 5.07 5.43 1.07
CA ARG A 118 5.95 6.23 0.19
C ARG A 118 6.65 7.35 0.95
N LYS A 119 5.96 8.01 1.89
CA LYS A 119 6.55 9.02 2.77
C LYS A 119 7.60 8.40 3.70
N GLU A 120 7.36 7.22 4.24
CA GLU A 120 8.33 6.48 5.04
C GLU A 120 9.58 6.12 4.24
N MET A 121 9.46 5.78 2.95
CA MET A 121 10.61 5.58 2.05
C MET A 121 11.45 6.86 1.86
N ALA A 122 10.80 8.03 1.90
CA ALA A 122 11.48 9.33 1.82
C ALA A 122 12.06 9.81 3.16
N SER A 123 11.76 9.13 4.27
CA SER A 123 12.22 9.54 5.59
C SER A 123 13.74 9.55 5.69
N PHE A 124 14.27 10.36 6.60
CA PHE A 124 15.71 10.54 6.76
C PHE A 124 16.46 9.20 6.97
N HIS A 125 15.83 8.25 7.64
CA HIS A 125 16.42 6.97 8.02
C HIS A 125 16.36 5.96 6.87
N ASN A 126 15.35 6.06 5.99
CA ASN A 126 15.12 5.07 4.93
C ASN A 126 15.65 5.50 3.57
N ARG A 127 15.69 6.81 3.28
CA ARG A 127 16.01 7.36 1.94
C ARG A 127 17.41 7.02 1.39
N LYS A 128 18.30 6.46 2.21
CA LYS A 128 19.68 6.05 1.86
C LYS A 128 19.96 4.57 2.10
N LEU A 129 18.97 3.76 2.45
CA LEU A 129 19.17 2.34 2.71
C LEU A 129 19.58 1.61 1.42
N PRO A 130 20.65 0.79 1.44
CA PRO A 130 21.04 0.00 0.27
C PRO A 130 19.86 -0.87 -0.19
N GLN A 131 19.54 -0.79 -1.47
CA GLN A 131 18.41 -1.53 -2.03
C GLN A 131 18.87 -2.79 -2.77
N PRO A 132 18.02 -3.84 -2.82
CA PRO A 132 18.22 -4.97 -3.72
C PRO A 132 18.26 -4.52 -5.19
N PRO A 133 18.77 -5.35 -6.12
CA PRO A 133 18.68 -5.06 -7.55
C PRO A 133 17.24 -4.79 -7.98
N GLU A 134 17.04 -3.79 -8.84
CA GLU A 134 15.72 -3.49 -9.44
C GLU A 134 15.15 -4.70 -10.18
N GLY A 135 13.81 -4.84 -10.15
CA GLY A 135 13.10 -5.99 -10.72
C GLY A 135 13.14 -7.27 -9.87
N SER A 136 13.87 -7.29 -8.76
CA SER A 136 13.85 -8.43 -7.82
C SER A 136 12.48 -8.55 -7.14
N MET A 137 11.99 -9.78 -7.00
CA MET A 137 10.69 -10.10 -6.36
C MET A 137 10.91 -11.01 -5.13
N PHE A 138 10.01 -10.90 -4.13
CA PHE A 138 10.01 -11.75 -2.94
C PHE A 138 9.57 -13.18 -3.25
#